data_AF-A4A8F8-F1
#
_entry.id   AF-A4A8F8-F1
#
_cell.length_a   1.000
_cell.length_b   1.000
_cell.length_c   1.000
_cell.angle_alpha   90.00
_cell.angle_beta   90.00
_cell.angle_gamma   90.00
#
_symmetry.space_group_name_H-M   'P 1'
#
loop_
_entity.id
_entity.type
_entity.pdbx_description
1 polymer ?
#
loop_
_entity_poly.entity_id
_entity_poly.type
_entity_poly.pdbx_seq_one_letter_code
_entity_poly.pdbx_strand_id
1 'polypeptide(L)'
;MSAKDTEKRLVRLIAEHHLGGGEGKLTIQVVSSWAGISRQAYNKYYKHLTPYVKGARPIEELLTDQADDVQGLLSKSQERIRELEKEVARLHIEQEKEVEKIKDSYITSLMNSDISLMEADETRKRLQKQVLHNDKLIKDKKECEGKLNDAIAMVAKLTQEGGAHNVDGQEVTIIDVDLNPIYRNYLKTGDRDVLEDEKDRALAGVLKKVNKLASVGDAHVVLYVDRFLASFDEFASSYRTSSKGQVIIVRLPIFSRTELRLFAKNIYVKATKEIWIPHCASETVTKAQRKFSFRDVPDVEKEAADHLATPSLNDGFQRVCSYEVRQGD
;
A
#
# COMPACT_ATOMS: atom_id res chain seq x y z
N MET A 1 -17.84 -75.04 53.01
CA MET A 1 -16.82 -74.78 51.98
C MET A 1 -15.47 -75.21 52.53
N SER A 2 -14.71 -76.02 51.80
CA SER A 2 -13.40 -76.47 52.26
C SER A 2 -12.41 -75.31 52.19
N ALA A 3 -11.57 -75.14 53.21
CA ALA A 3 -10.57 -74.07 53.28
C ALA A 3 -9.61 -74.07 52.06
N LYS A 4 -9.42 -75.24 51.42
CA LYS A 4 -8.61 -75.42 50.21
C LYS A 4 -9.26 -74.89 48.92
N ASP A 5 -10.59 -74.93 48.82
CA ASP A 5 -11.30 -74.43 47.62
C ASP A 5 -11.32 -72.90 47.61
N THR A 6 -11.47 -72.32 48.80
CA THR A 6 -11.39 -70.88 49.03
C THR A 6 -9.99 -70.33 48.74
N GLU A 7 -8.94 -71.11 49.06
CA GLU A 7 -7.55 -70.79 48.73
C GLU A 7 -7.30 -70.78 47.22
N LYS A 8 -7.74 -71.80 46.50
CA LYS A 8 -7.62 -71.87 45.03
C LYS A 8 -8.31 -70.71 44.31
N ARG A 9 -9.48 -70.28 44.81
CA ARG A 9 -10.20 -69.13 44.26
C ARG A 9 -9.46 -67.81 44.48
N LEU A 10 -8.83 -67.65 45.65
CA LEU A 10 -7.99 -66.49 45.94
C LEU A 10 -6.76 -66.43 45.02
N VAL A 11 -6.09 -67.56 44.80
CA VAL A 11 -4.91 -67.64 43.91
C VAL A 11 -5.28 -67.29 42.47
N ARG A 12 -6.39 -67.82 41.94
CA ARG A 12 -6.86 -67.50 40.59
C ARG A 12 -7.15 -66.01 40.40
N LEU A 13 -7.87 -65.39 41.34
CA LEU A 13 -8.19 -63.96 41.29
C LEU A 13 -6.95 -63.06 41.36
N ILE A 14 -5.93 -63.46 42.13
CA ILE A 14 -4.66 -62.74 42.21
C ILE A 14 -3.90 -62.87 40.87
N ALA A 15 -3.84 -64.08 40.30
CA ALA A 15 -3.18 -64.33 39.02
C ALA A 15 -3.85 -63.55 37.88
N GLU A 16 -5.18 -63.60 37.76
CA GLU A 16 -5.93 -62.89 36.72
C GLU A 16 -5.73 -61.36 36.79
N HIS A 17 -5.68 -60.77 37.98
CA HIS A 17 -5.46 -59.33 38.10
C HIS A 17 -4.04 -58.90 37.72
N HIS A 18 -3.03 -59.67 38.10
CA HIS A 18 -1.66 -59.36 37.75
C HIS A 18 -1.38 -59.55 36.25
N LEU A 19 -2.04 -60.52 35.60
CA LEU A 19 -1.97 -60.72 34.15
C LEU A 19 -2.86 -59.75 33.35
N GLY A 20 -3.95 -59.27 33.93
CA GLY A 20 -4.84 -58.27 33.34
C GLY A 20 -4.29 -56.84 33.33
N GLY A 21 -3.03 -56.63 33.72
CA GLY A 21 -2.39 -55.32 33.66
C GLY A 21 -2.96 -54.31 34.66
N GLY A 22 -3.26 -54.73 35.90
CA GLY A 22 -3.68 -53.80 36.94
C GLY A 22 -2.55 -52.85 37.34
N GLU A 23 -2.58 -51.62 36.83
CA GLU A 23 -1.66 -50.51 37.16
C GLU A 23 -1.77 -50.03 38.64
N GLY A 24 -2.54 -50.72 39.48
CA GLY A 24 -2.72 -50.40 40.89
C GLY A 24 -2.25 -51.53 41.81
N LYS A 25 -1.59 -51.16 42.93
CA LYS A 25 -1.28 -52.10 44.02
C LYS A 25 -2.57 -52.78 44.50
N LEU A 26 -2.65 -54.09 44.34
CA LEU A 26 -3.77 -54.89 44.81
C LEU A 26 -3.89 -54.72 46.34
N THR A 27 -5.01 -54.19 46.83
CA THR A 27 -5.23 -54.09 48.27
C THR A 27 -5.91 -55.35 48.78
N ILE A 28 -5.50 -55.82 49.97
CA ILE A 28 -6.08 -57.00 50.63
C ILE A 28 -7.61 -56.89 50.75
N GLN A 29 -8.14 -55.66 50.84
CA GLN A 29 -9.56 -55.37 50.88
C GLN A 29 -10.28 -55.72 49.58
N VAL A 30 -9.69 -55.42 48.43
CA VAL A 30 -10.25 -55.72 47.10
C VAL A 30 -10.25 -57.23 46.85
N VAL A 31 -9.13 -57.91 47.16
CA VAL A 31 -9.03 -59.38 47.04
C VAL A 31 -10.03 -60.10 47.93
N SER A 32 -10.18 -59.63 49.18
CA SER A 32 -11.14 -60.21 50.14
C SER A 32 -12.58 -60.02 49.66
N SER A 33 -12.89 -58.88 49.04
CA SER A 33 -14.21 -58.59 48.48
C SER A 33 -14.54 -59.47 47.27
N TRP A 34 -13.58 -59.68 46.36
CA TRP A 34 -13.75 -60.53 45.17
C TRP A 34 -13.86 -62.01 45.51
N ALA A 35 -13.22 -62.44 46.59
CA ALA A 35 -13.31 -63.82 47.08
C ALA A 35 -14.53 -64.07 47.99
N GLY A 36 -15.26 -63.03 48.40
CA GLY A 36 -16.43 -63.14 49.29
C GLY A 36 -16.08 -63.48 50.75
N ILE A 37 -14.89 -63.08 51.23
CA ILE A 37 -14.37 -63.42 52.57
C ILE A 37 -14.15 -62.14 53.38
N SER A 38 -14.36 -62.20 54.70
CA SER A 38 -14.00 -61.09 55.60
C SER A 38 -12.48 -60.88 55.65
N ARG A 39 -12.05 -59.60 55.69
CA ARG A 39 -10.64 -59.20 55.84
C ARG A 39 -9.95 -59.88 57.04
N GLN A 40 -10.70 -60.16 58.10
CA GLN A 40 -10.19 -60.85 59.29
C GLN A 40 -9.89 -62.34 59.02
N ALA A 41 -10.74 -63.01 58.24
CA ALA A 41 -10.53 -64.41 57.85
C ALA A 41 -9.36 -64.55 56.88
N TYR A 42 -9.15 -63.59 55.98
CA TYR A 42 -7.96 -63.53 55.13
C TYR A 42 -6.67 -63.43 55.96
N ASN A 43 -6.62 -62.51 56.94
CA ASN A 43 -5.44 -62.34 57.80
C ASN A 43 -5.17 -63.53 58.73
N LYS A 44 -6.20 -64.29 59.12
CA LYS A 44 -6.08 -65.42 60.04
C LYS A 44 -5.66 -66.71 59.35
N TYR A 45 -6.20 -67.01 58.17
CA TYR A 45 -6.01 -68.29 57.49
C TYR A 45 -5.12 -68.22 56.25
N TYR A 46 -4.95 -67.03 55.66
CA TYR A 46 -4.31 -66.87 54.35
C TYR A 46 -3.19 -65.82 54.37
N LYS A 47 -2.53 -65.65 55.52
CA LYS A 47 -1.44 -64.68 55.71
C LYS A 47 -0.29 -64.89 54.72
N HIS A 48 -0.06 -66.13 54.27
CA HIS A 48 0.97 -66.49 53.28
C HIS A 48 0.71 -65.94 51.88
N LEU A 49 -0.53 -65.52 51.55
CA LEU A 49 -0.86 -64.92 50.26
C LEU A 49 -0.61 -63.40 50.21
N THR A 50 -0.35 -62.77 51.36
CA THR A 50 -0.08 -61.32 51.44
C THR A 50 1.16 -60.82 50.67
N PRO A 51 2.28 -61.56 50.54
CA PRO A 51 3.42 -61.13 49.76
C PRO A 51 3.15 -61.13 48.26
N TYR A 52 2.28 -62.02 47.79
CA TYR A 52 1.89 -62.14 46.38
C TYR A 52 0.93 -61.03 45.94
N VAL A 53 -0.03 -60.67 46.80
CA VAL A 53 -0.92 -59.50 46.62
C VAL A 53 -0.14 -58.18 46.52
N LYS A 54 1.01 -58.09 47.20
CA LYS A 54 1.87 -56.89 47.19
C LYS A 54 2.92 -56.90 46.06
N GLY A 55 2.98 -57.95 45.25
CA GLY A 55 3.94 -58.08 44.14
C GLY A 55 5.40 -58.31 44.59
N ALA A 56 5.64 -58.75 45.82
CA ALA A 56 7.00 -58.95 46.36
C ALA A 56 7.58 -60.34 46.03
N ARG A 57 6.78 -61.25 45.47
CA ARG A 57 7.20 -62.59 45.01
C ARG A 57 6.58 -62.91 43.65
N PRO A 58 7.30 -63.65 42.78
CA PRO A 58 6.79 -64.04 41.48
C PRO A 58 5.59 -64.99 41.63
N ILE A 59 4.56 -64.74 40.83
CA ILE A 59 3.29 -65.50 40.82
C ILE A 59 3.52 -66.94 40.31
N GLU A 60 4.65 -67.17 39.64
CA GLU A 60 5.09 -68.47 39.11
C GLU A 60 5.19 -69.56 40.20
N GLU A 61 5.53 -69.20 41.46
CA GLU A 61 5.60 -70.15 42.58
C GLU A 61 4.22 -70.64 43.08
N LEU A 62 3.14 -69.90 42.79
CA LEU A 62 1.78 -70.24 43.25
C LEU A 62 1.02 -71.14 42.26
N LEU A 63 1.51 -71.25 41.03
CA LEU A 63 0.81 -71.88 39.91
C LEU A 63 1.29 -73.31 39.59
N THR A 64 2.35 -73.79 40.24
CA THR A 64 2.96 -75.11 39.99
C THR A 64 2.03 -76.30 40.23
N ASP A 65 0.91 -76.13 40.95
CA ASP A 65 -0.06 -77.19 41.26
C ASP A 65 -1.30 -77.21 40.32
N GLN A 66 -1.41 -76.27 39.36
CA GLN A 66 -2.58 -76.16 38.46
C GLN A 66 -2.18 -75.96 36.98
N ALA A 67 -1.83 -77.06 36.30
CA ALA A 67 -1.34 -77.06 34.92
C ALA A 67 -2.30 -76.45 33.88
N ASP A 68 -3.62 -76.61 34.03
CA ASP A 68 -4.61 -76.07 33.07
C ASP A 68 -4.77 -74.55 33.14
N ASP A 69 -4.61 -73.94 34.33
CA ASP A 69 -4.68 -72.48 34.50
C ASP A 69 -3.42 -71.80 33.93
N VAL A 70 -2.25 -72.46 34.01
CA VAL A 70 -0.98 -71.93 33.46
C VAL A 70 -1.05 -71.77 31.94
N GLN A 71 -1.65 -72.71 31.22
CA GLN A 71 -1.72 -72.67 29.76
C GLN A 71 -2.68 -71.58 29.25
N GLY A 72 -3.79 -71.33 29.97
CA GLY A 72 -4.71 -70.21 29.69
C GLY A 72 -4.13 -68.84 30.03
N LEU A 73 -3.22 -68.76 31.01
CA LEU A 73 -2.49 -67.54 31.34
C LEU A 73 -1.36 -67.26 30.34
N LEU A 74 -0.66 -68.31 29.88
CA LEU A 74 0.36 -68.19 28.85
C LEU A 74 -0.21 -67.69 27.53
N SER A 75 -1.35 -68.24 27.09
CA SER A 75 -2.00 -67.78 25.85
C SER A 75 -2.43 -66.31 25.91
N LYS A 76 -3.01 -65.87 27.03
CA LYS A 76 -3.35 -64.45 27.26
C LYS A 76 -2.12 -63.54 27.25
N SER A 77 -1.02 -63.98 27.86
CA SER A 77 0.25 -63.22 27.84
C SER A 77 0.82 -63.11 26.42
N GLN A 78 0.74 -64.17 25.62
CA GLN A 78 1.21 -64.19 24.22
C GLN A 78 0.33 -63.32 23.31
N GLU A 79 -0.99 -63.33 23.50
CA GLU A 79 -1.89 -62.41 22.80
C GLU A 79 -1.57 -60.96 23.13
N ARG A 80 -1.30 -60.66 24.41
CA ARG A 80 -0.92 -59.31 24.83
C ARG A 80 0.43 -58.86 24.27
N ILE A 81 1.42 -59.75 24.23
CA ILE A 81 2.71 -59.46 23.59
C ILE A 81 2.49 -59.11 22.11
N ARG A 82 1.67 -59.89 21.38
CA ARG A 82 1.36 -59.60 19.98
C ARG A 82 0.60 -58.28 19.79
N GLU A 83 -0.29 -57.92 20.71
CA GLU A 83 -0.96 -56.61 20.68
C GLU A 83 0.02 -55.47 20.89
N LEU A 84 0.90 -55.59 21.89
CA LEU A 84 1.92 -54.59 22.18
C LEU A 84 2.93 -54.47 21.04
N GLU A 85 3.35 -55.57 20.41
CA GLU A 85 4.21 -55.55 19.23
C GLU A 85 3.55 -54.81 18.05
N LYS A 86 2.25 -55.05 17.83
CA LYS A 86 1.49 -54.31 16.80
C LYS A 86 1.37 -52.82 17.13
N GLU A 87 1.16 -52.48 18.40
CA GLU A 87 1.07 -51.09 18.84
C GLU A 87 2.41 -50.36 18.70
N VAL A 88 3.52 -51.01 19.07
CA VAL A 88 4.87 -50.49 18.87
C VAL A 88 5.18 -50.33 17.38
N ALA A 89 4.81 -51.30 16.53
CA ALA A 89 4.99 -51.18 15.09
C ALA A 89 4.17 -50.02 14.49
N ARG A 90 2.93 -49.83 14.96
CA ARG A 90 2.09 -48.69 14.54
C ARG A 90 2.72 -47.36 14.96
N LEU A 91 3.19 -47.27 16.20
CA LEU A 91 3.87 -46.07 16.72
C LEU A 91 5.13 -45.73 15.93
N HIS A 92 5.93 -46.72 15.55
CA HIS A 92 7.11 -46.48 14.72
C HIS A 92 6.77 -45.91 13.35
N ILE A 93 5.74 -46.46 12.69
CA ILE A 93 5.27 -45.96 11.39
C ILE A 93 4.73 -44.53 11.51
N GLU A 94 4.02 -44.22 12.60
CA GLU A 94 3.48 -42.88 12.85
C GLU A 94 4.59 -41.87 13.12
N GLN A 95 5.59 -42.22 13.94
CA GLN A 95 6.77 -41.39 14.19
C GLN A 95 7.57 -41.14 12.91
N GLU A 96 7.78 -42.14 12.06
CA GLU A 96 8.52 -41.98 10.81
C GLU A 96 7.81 -40.97 9.88
N LYS A 97 6.48 -41.06 9.78
CA LYS A 97 5.66 -40.09 9.03
C LYS A 97 5.69 -38.69 9.64
N GLU A 98 5.68 -38.56 10.96
CA GLU A 98 5.80 -37.26 11.61
C GLU A 98 7.17 -36.63 11.36
N VAL A 99 8.25 -37.40 11.47
CA VAL A 99 9.61 -36.94 11.18
C VAL A 99 9.73 -36.46 9.73
N GLU A 100 9.15 -37.19 8.78
CA GLU A 100 9.16 -36.79 7.37
C GLU A 100 8.37 -35.48 7.15
N LYS A 101 7.18 -35.35 7.73
CA LYS A 101 6.40 -34.10 7.68
C LYS A 101 7.14 -32.92 8.29
N ILE A 102 7.84 -33.13 9.42
CA ILE A 102 8.63 -32.08 10.09
C ILE A 102 9.79 -31.66 9.19
N LYS A 103 10.48 -32.62 8.56
CA LYS A 103 11.56 -32.32 7.60
C LYS A 103 11.06 -31.49 6.43
N ASP A 104 9.96 -31.89 5.80
CA ASP A 104 9.38 -31.18 4.67
C ASP A 104 8.93 -29.77 5.05
N SER A 105 8.29 -29.63 6.22
CA SER A 105 7.89 -28.32 6.76
C SER A 105 9.11 -27.44 7.03
N TYR A 106 10.17 -28.00 7.59
CA TYR A 106 11.40 -27.26 7.89
C TYR A 106 12.11 -26.82 6.61
N ILE A 107 12.24 -27.71 5.61
CA ILE A 107 12.82 -27.39 4.30
C ILE A 107 12.02 -26.27 3.63
N THR A 108 10.68 -26.37 3.63
CA THR A 108 9.80 -25.35 3.04
C THR A 108 9.96 -24.00 3.76
N SER A 109 10.02 -24.01 5.09
CA SER A 109 10.23 -22.78 5.87
C SER A 109 11.58 -22.14 5.58
N LEU A 110 12.64 -22.94 5.42
CA LEU A 110 13.99 -22.46 5.15
C LEU A 110 14.08 -21.88 3.74
N MET A 111 13.47 -22.53 2.75
CA MET A 111 13.36 -22.00 1.38
C MET A 111 12.58 -20.69 1.33
N ASN A 112 11.46 -20.58 2.06
CA ASN A 112 10.68 -19.34 2.12
C ASN A 112 11.48 -18.20 2.77
N SER A 113 12.28 -18.50 3.79
CA SER A 113 13.20 -17.54 4.40
C SER A 113 14.26 -17.07 3.39
N ASP A 114 14.84 -17.99 2.62
CA ASP A 114 15.84 -17.66 1.60
C ASP A 114 15.26 -16.80 0.48
N ILE A 115 14.05 -17.11 0.00
CA ILE A 115 13.33 -16.30 -0.99
C ILE A 115 13.11 -14.88 -0.45
N SER A 116 12.65 -14.77 0.80
CA SER A 116 12.38 -13.48 1.45
C SER A 116 13.66 -12.65 1.59
N LEU A 117 14.79 -13.28 1.94
CA LEU A 117 16.09 -12.61 2.02
C LEU A 117 16.58 -12.14 0.65
N MET A 118 16.40 -12.95 -0.39
CA MET A 118 16.76 -12.58 -1.76
C MET A 118 15.94 -11.38 -2.25
N GLU A 119 14.63 -11.37 -2.02
CA GLU A 119 13.75 -10.25 -2.36
C GLU A 119 14.13 -8.97 -1.60
N ALA A 120 14.47 -9.09 -0.31
CA ALA A 120 14.96 -7.97 0.50
C ALA A 120 16.28 -7.38 -0.07
N ASP A 121 17.18 -8.24 -0.55
CA ASP A 121 18.42 -7.79 -1.18
C ASP A 121 18.19 -7.13 -2.56
N GLU A 122 17.28 -7.66 -3.36
CA GLU A 122 16.90 -7.05 -4.63
C GLU A 122 16.25 -5.68 -4.45
N THR A 123 15.32 -5.55 -3.50
CA THR A 123 14.68 -4.28 -3.17
C THR A 123 15.70 -3.26 -2.67
N ARG A 124 16.63 -3.68 -1.79
CA ARG A 124 17.75 -2.84 -1.34
C ARG A 124 18.62 -2.37 -2.51
N LYS A 125 18.99 -3.26 -3.44
CA LYS A 125 19.78 -2.89 -4.64
C LYS A 125 19.03 -1.90 -5.54
N ARG A 126 17.72 -2.09 -5.73
CA ARG A 126 16.88 -1.15 -6.49
C ARG A 126 16.82 0.22 -5.82
N LEU A 127 16.64 0.26 -4.50
CA LEU A 127 16.62 1.50 -3.73
C LEU A 127 17.96 2.25 -3.86
N GLN A 128 19.09 1.56 -3.73
CA GLN A 128 20.42 2.16 -3.93
C GLN A 128 20.59 2.75 -5.33
N LYS A 129 20.12 2.07 -6.37
CA LYS A 129 20.15 2.61 -7.74
C LYS A 129 19.29 3.87 -7.88
N GLN A 130 18.11 3.90 -7.25
CA GLN A 130 17.23 5.08 -7.27
C GLN A 130 17.85 6.26 -6.52
N VAL A 131 18.48 6.03 -5.36
CA VAL A 131 19.20 7.06 -4.62
C VAL A 131 20.33 7.66 -5.47
N LEU A 132 21.17 6.82 -6.09
CA LEU A 132 22.23 7.29 -6.98
C LEU A 132 21.68 8.07 -8.18
N HIS A 133 20.53 7.69 -8.72
CA HIS A 133 19.88 8.43 -9.80
C HIS A 133 19.36 9.78 -9.31
N ASN A 134 18.71 9.83 -8.15
CA ASN A 134 18.24 11.09 -7.57
C ASN A 134 19.41 12.03 -7.28
N ASP A 135 20.53 11.53 -6.78
CA ASP A 135 21.73 12.35 -6.57
C ASP A 135 22.27 12.94 -7.87
N LYS A 136 22.21 12.19 -8.98
CA LYS A 136 22.56 12.72 -10.31
C LYS A 136 21.59 13.81 -10.74
N LEU A 137 20.28 13.58 -10.62
CA LEU A 137 19.27 14.58 -10.98
C LEU A 137 19.39 15.86 -10.15
N ILE A 138 19.73 15.74 -8.86
CA ILE A 138 19.99 16.90 -7.99
C ILE A 138 21.22 17.66 -8.47
N LYS A 139 22.29 16.98 -8.88
CA LYS A 139 23.49 17.62 -9.45
C LYS A 139 23.16 18.33 -10.76
N ASP A 140 22.46 17.67 -11.68
CA ASP A 140 22.06 18.24 -12.97
C ASP A 140 21.15 19.46 -12.76
N LYS A 141 20.22 19.39 -11.79
CA LYS A 141 19.37 20.52 -11.40
C LYS A 141 20.20 21.70 -10.91
N LYS A 142 21.15 21.46 -10.00
CA LYS A 142 22.03 22.53 -9.48
C LYS A 142 22.90 23.14 -10.59
N GLU A 143 23.37 22.32 -11.53
CA GLU A 143 24.14 22.81 -12.67
C GLU A 143 23.28 23.71 -13.58
N CYS A 144 22.05 23.30 -13.88
CA CYS A 144 21.10 24.09 -14.65
C CYS A 144 20.70 25.39 -13.93
N GLU A 145 20.44 25.34 -12.62
CA GLU A 145 20.18 26.53 -11.81
C GLU A 145 21.38 27.49 -11.80
N GLY A 146 22.61 26.96 -11.74
CA GLY A 146 23.84 27.75 -11.90
C GLY A 146 23.90 28.46 -13.26
N LYS A 147 23.72 27.73 -14.36
CA LYS A 147 23.68 28.30 -15.72
C LYS A 147 22.58 29.34 -15.88
N LEU A 148 21.41 29.12 -15.27
CA LEU A 148 20.30 30.08 -15.30
C LEU A 148 20.68 31.36 -14.54
N ASN A 149 21.27 31.24 -13.35
CA ASN A 149 21.72 32.40 -12.57
C ASN A 149 22.81 33.18 -13.31
N ASP A 150 23.74 32.49 -13.97
CA ASP A 150 24.76 33.13 -14.81
C ASP A 150 24.13 33.86 -16.00
N ALA A 151 23.15 33.24 -16.67
CA ALA A 151 22.41 33.87 -17.75
C ALA A 151 21.61 35.09 -17.27
N ILE A 152 20.94 35.01 -16.12
CA ILE A 152 20.24 36.14 -15.49
C ILE A 152 21.23 37.25 -15.16
N ALA A 153 22.39 36.94 -14.59
CA ALA A 153 23.43 37.92 -14.28
C ALA A 153 23.99 38.58 -15.54
N MET A 154 24.14 37.83 -16.64
CA MET A 154 24.56 38.36 -17.93
C MET A 154 23.49 39.28 -18.55
N VAL A 155 22.22 38.89 -18.48
CA VAL A 155 21.09 39.73 -18.92
C VAL A 155 20.97 40.98 -18.05
N ALA A 156 21.16 40.88 -16.73
CA ALA A 156 21.16 42.02 -15.81
C ALA A 156 22.28 43.03 -16.15
N LYS A 157 23.48 42.54 -16.50
CA LYS A 157 24.58 43.39 -16.98
C LYS A 157 24.25 44.06 -18.31
N LEU A 158 23.73 43.30 -19.27
CA LEU A 158 23.33 43.83 -20.58
C LEU A 158 22.17 44.84 -20.49
N THR A 159 21.27 44.68 -19.53
CA THR A 159 20.17 45.64 -19.28
C THR A 159 20.59 46.86 -18.47
N GLN A 160 21.67 46.79 -17.69
CA GLN A 160 22.29 47.97 -17.07
C GLN A 160 23.12 48.79 -18.07
N GLU A 161 23.81 48.13 -19.01
CA GLU A 161 24.61 48.79 -20.05
C GLU A 161 23.73 49.31 -21.21
N GLY A 162 22.67 48.59 -21.55
CA GLY A 162 21.59 49.03 -22.44
C GLY A 162 20.46 49.65 -21.66
N GLY A 163 20.63 50.91 -21.24
CA GLY A 163 19.61 51.67 -20.50
C GLY A 163 18.22 51.50 -21.09
N ALA A 164 17.24 51.33 -20.21
CA ALA A 164 15.81 51.15 -20.43
C ALA A 164 15.26 51.87 -21.70
N HIS A 165 15.39 51.22 -22.86
CA HIS A 165 14.62 51.58 -24.03
C HIS A 165 13.31 50.78 -23.98
N ASN A 166 12.25 51.43 -23.47
CA ASN A 166 10.96 51.22 -24.11
C ASN A 166 11.18 51.54 -25.58
N VAL A 167 11.07 50.54 -26.45
CA VAL A 167 11.11 50.77 -27.89
C VAL A 167 9.86 51.58 -28.21
N ASP A 168 10.04 52.88 -28.42
CA ASP A 168 9.01 53.78 -28.95
C ASP A 168 8.37 53.12 -30.19
N GLY A 169 7.09 52.74 -30.07
CA GLY A 169 6.30 52.21 -31.19
C GLY A 169 5.55 50.89 -30.98
N GLN A 170 5.57 50.26 -29.79
CA GLN A 170 4.74 49.07 -29.53
C GLN A 170 3.31 49.46 -29.11
N GLU A 171 2.33 49.18 -29.98
CA GLU A 171 0.91 49.26 -29.63
C GLU A 171 0.49 47.96 -28.93
N VAL A 172 0.34 48.02 -27.60
CA VAL A 172 -0.15 46.89 -26.79
C VAL A 172 -1.66 46.98 -26.70
N THR A 173 -2.35 45.97 -27.22
CA THR A 173 -3.80 45.83 -27.10
C THR A 173 -4.14 44.73 -26.09
N ILE A 174 -4.78 45.12 -24.99
CA ILE A 174 -5.21 44.19 -23.94
C ILE A 174 -6.66 43.78 -24.24
N ILE A 175 -6.91 42.48 -24.30
CA ILE A 175 -8.24 41.91 -24.46
C ILE A 175 -8.56 41.10 -23.21
N ASP A 176 -9.26 41.75 -22.27
CA ASP A 176 -9.83 41.09 -21.12
C ASP A 176 -11.22 40.52 -21.44
N VAL A 177 -11.50 39.36 -20.85
CA VAL A 177 -12.80 38.70 -20.90
C VAL A 177 -13.43 38.91 -19.54
N ASP A 178 -14.44 39.76 -19.46
CA ASP A 178 -15.18 39.95 -18.21
C ASP A 178 -16.06 38.72 -17.95
N LEU A 179 -15.56 37.80 -17.12
CA LEU A 179 -16.23 36.55 -16.73
C LEU A 179 -17.07 36.71 -15.46
N ASN A 180 -16.95 37.85 -14.76
CA ASN A 180 -17.75 38.14 -13.57
C ASN A 180 -19.27 38.02 -13.76
N PRO A 181 -19.89 38.48 -14.86
CA PRO A 181 -21.33 38.30 -15.06
C PRO A 181 -21.73 36.82 -15.23
N ILE A 182 -20.86 36.02 -15.87
CA ILE A 182 -21.06 34.58 -16.11
C ILE A 182 -20.97 33.82 -14.78
N TYR A 183 -19.98 34.14 -13.94
CA TYR A 183 -19.85 33.56 -12.61
C TYR A 183 -21.02 33.90 -11.68
N ARG A 184 -21.54 35.14 -11.74
CA ARG A 184 -22.74 35.54 -10.99
C ARG A 184 -24.00 34.80 -11.46
N ASN A 185 -24.09 34.45 -12.74
CA ASN A 185 -25.19 33.65 -13.28
C ASN A 185 -25.09 32.20 -12.76
N TYR A 186 -23.89 31.62 -12.80
CA TYR A 186 -23.64 30.27 -12.28
C TYR A 186 -23.91 30.16 -10.78
N LEU A 187 -23.48 31.14 -9.97
CA LEU A 187 -23.75 31.15 -8.53
C LEU A 187 -25.25 31.21 -8.18
N LYS A 188 -26.10 31.67 -9.11
CA LYS A 188 -27.56 31.72 -8.94
C LYS A 188 -28.26 30.46 -9.45
N THR A 189 -27.80 29.93 -10.57
CA THR A 189 -28.50 28.87 -11.32
C THR A 189 -27.94 27.48 -11.02
N GLY A 190 -26.65 27.38 -10.66
CA GLY A 190 -25.94 26.12 -10.35
C GLY A 190 -25.72 25.21 -11.56
N ASP A 191 -26.10 25.64 -12.76
CA ASP A 191 -26.05 24.84 -13.98
C ASP A 191 -24.69 24.97 -14.68
N ARG A 192 -23.96 23.85 -14.77
CA ARG A 192 -22.63 23.78 -15.36
C ARG A 192 -22.66 23.90 -16.88
N ASP A 193 -23.69 23.38 -17.53
CA ASP A 193 -23.74 23.36 -19.00
C ASP A 193 -23.92 24.79 -19.53
N VAL A 194 -24.75 25.59 -18.85
CA VAL A 194 -24.94 27.01 -19.17
C VAL A 194 -23.65 27.83 -18.97
N LEU A 195 -22.85 27.49 -17.96
CA LEU A 195 -21.55 28.13 -17.69
C LEU A 195 -20.57 27.91 -18.85
N GLU A 196 -20.41 26.65 -19.28
CA GLU A 196 -19.50 26.30 -20.39
C GLU A 196 -19.97 26.94 -21.70
N ASP A 197 -21.27 26.91 -22.01
CA ASP A 197 -21.86 27.52 -23.21
C ASP A 197 -21.68 29.06 -23.25
N GLU A 198 -21.79 29.73 -22.11
CA GLU A 198 -21.54 31.18 -22.00
C GLU A 198 -20.04 31.50 -22.15
N LYS A 199 -19.16 30.67 -21.57
CA LYS A 199 -17.71 30.78 -21.69
C LYS A 199 -17.26 30.61 -23.14
N ASP A 200 -17.75 29.58 -23.83
CA ASP A 200 -17.43 29.31 -25.23
C ASP A 200 -17.87 30.45 -26.16
N ARG A 201 -19.05 31.04 -25.91
CA ARG A 201 -19.52 32.23 -26.63
C ARG A 201 -18.61 33.44 -26.42
N ALA A 202 -18.19 33.68 -25.18
CA ALA A 202 -17.25 34.76 -24.86
C ALA A 202 -15.89 34.54 -25.54
N LEU A 203 -15.35 33.32 -25.48
CA LEU A 203 -14.10 32.94 -26.13
C LEU A 203 -14.15 33.07 -27.65
N ALA A 204 -15.27 32.69 -28.29
CA ALA A 204 -15.47 32.89 -29.72
C ALA A 204 -15.49 34.39 -30.10
N GLY A 205 -16.06 35.25 -29.25
CA GLY A 205 -16.02 36.70 -29.43
C GLY A 205 -14.60 37.27 -29.34
N VAL A 206 -13.81 36.79 -28.38
CA VAL A 206 -12.40 37.16 -28.20
C VAL A 206 -11.57 36.73 -29.41
N LEU A 207 -11.74 35.50 -29.87
CA LEU A 207 -11.04 34.97 -31.04
C LEU A 207 -11.28 35.83 -32.29
N LYS A 208 -12.53 36.30 -32.49
CA LYS A 208 -12.86 37.22 -33.60
C LYS A 208 -12.13 38.56 -33.47
N LYS A 209 -12.03 39.12 -32.26
CA LYS A 209 -11.29 40.37 -31.99
C LYS A 209 -9.79 40.18 -32.20
N VAL A 210 -9.21 39.11 -31.66
CA VAL A 210 -7.79 38.75 -31.82
C VAL A 210 -7.45 38.58 -33.29
N ASN A 211 -8.25 37.84 -34.06
CA ASN A 211 -7.99 37.62 -35.48
C ASN A 211 -8.15 38.90 -36.32
N LYS A 212 -9.08 39.79 -35.97
CA LYS A 212 -9.22 41.09 -36.62
C LYS A 212 -7.96 41.93 -36.43
N LEU A 213 -7.46 42.02 -35.20
CA LEU A 213 -6.26 42.80 -34.87
C LEU A 213 -5.00 42.14 -35.45
N ALA A 214 -4.88 40.81 -35.35
CA ALA A 214 -3.76 40.06 -35.89
C ALA A 214 -3.66 40.06 -37.43
N SER A 215 -4.73 40.47 -38.14
CA SER A 215 -4.74 40.59 -39.59
C SER A 215 -4.09 41.89 -40.11
N VAL A 216 -3.89 42.88 -39.25
CA VAL A 216 -3.44 44.24 -39.64
C VAL A 216 -1.91 44.30 -39.80
N GLY A 217 -1.16 43.35 -39.23
CA GLY A 217 0.30 43.30 -39.35
C GLY A 217 0.93 42.08 -38.66
N ASP A 218 2.24 42.11 -38.47
CA ASP A 218 2.98 41.09 -37.70
C ASP A 218 2.61 41.19 -36.22
N ALA A 219 1.57 40.44 -35.84
CA ALA A 219 1.03 40.43 -34.49
C ALA A 219 1.67 39.33 -33.63
N HIS A 220 1.93 39.70 -32.38
CA HIS A 220 2.40 38.80 -31.33
C HIS A 220 1.28 38.60 -30.31
N VAL A 221 0.75 37.38 -30.24
CA VAL A 221 -0.37 37.03 -29.36
C VAL A 221 0.17 36.31 -28.13
N VAL A 222 -0.10 36.91 -26.97
CA VAL A 222 0.30 36.44 -25.65
C VAL A 222 -0.94 35.95 -24.94
N LEU A 223 -0.96 34.66 -24.63
CA LEU A 223 -2.07 33.96 -24.03
C LEU A 223 -1.78 33.79 -22.55
N TYR A 224 -2.52 34.48 -21.70
CA TYR A 224 -2.41 34.37 -20.25
C TYR A 224 -3.43 33.34 -19.73
N VAL A 225 -2.96 32.21 -19.19
CA VAL A 225 -3.86 31.22 -18.58
C VAL A 225 -4.18 31.65 -17.16
N ASP A 226 -5.43 32.06 -16.93
CA ASP A 226 -5.84 32.60 -15.65
C ASP A 226 -6.17 31.48 -14.65
N ARG A 227 -5.19 31.13 -13.80
CA ARG A 227 -5.39 30.15 -12.72
C ARG A 227 -5.93 30.77 -11.42
N PHE A 228 -6.35 32.04 -11.47
CA PHE A 228 -6.80 32.82 -10.31
C PHE A 228 -5.71 32.93 -9.23
N LEU A 229 -4.47 33.18 -9.67
CA LEU A 229 -3.29 33.31 -8.80
C LEU A 229 -2.73 34.72 -8.77
N ALA A 230 -2.78 35.44 -9.88
CA ALA A 230 -2.30 36.80 -10.02
C ALA A 230 -3.31 37.63 -10.84
N SER A 231 -3.31 38.94 -10.63
CA SER A 231 -4.19 39.84 -11.37
C SER A 231 -3.76 39.95 -12.83
N PHE A 232 -4.70 39.78 -13.76
CA PHE A 232 -4.42 39.90 -15.19
C PHE A 232 -3.89 41.30 -15.57
N ASP A 233 -4.40 42.35 -14.93
CA ASP A 233 -3.99 43.73 -15.19
C ASP A 233 -2.53 44.00 -14.80
N GLU A 234 -2.06 43.41 -13.70
CA GLU A 234 -0.67 43.52 -13.26
C GLU A 234 0.27 42.76 -14.19
N PHE A 235 -0.14 41.58 -14.66
CA PHE A 235 0.58 40.84 -15.68
C PHE A 235 0.66 41.64 -16.99
N ALA A 236 -0.47 42.16 -17.47
CA ALA A 236 -0.53 42.92 -18.72
C ALA A 236 0.30 44.22 -18.66
N SER A 237 0.35 44.87 -17.50
CA SER A 237 1.13 46.10 -17.29
C SER A 237 2.64 45.84 -17.15
N SER A 238 3.02 44.68 -16.60
CA SER A 238 4.42 44.30 -16.41
C SER A 238 5.02 43.56 -17.61
N TYR A 239 4.18 43.04 -18.50
CA TYR A 239 4.62 42.34 -19.70
C TYR A 239 5.43 43.24 -20.62
N ARG A 240 6.66 42.83 -20.94
CA ARG A 240 7.53 43.50 -21.91
C ARG A 240 8.00 42.50 -22.94
N THR A 241 7.96 42.90 -24.21
CA THR A 241 8.45 42.08 -25.31
C THR A 241 9.49 42.81 -26.15
N SER A 242 10.43 42.05 -26.70
CA SER A 242 11.42 42.52 -27.68
C SER A 242 10.88 42.43 -29.13
N SER A 243 9.66 41.92 -29.32
CA SER A 243 9.06 41.75 -30.64
C SER A 243 8.73 43.09 -31.29
N LYS A 244 9.17 43.30 -32.54
CA LYS A 244 8.78 44.45 -33.35
C LYS A 244 7.39 44.17 -33.95
N GLY A 245 6.34 44.82 -33.46
CA GLY A 245 4.98 44.63 -33.97
C GLY A 245 3.89 44.89 -32.92
N GLN A 246 2.63 44.66 -33.31
CA GLN A 246 1.48 44.80 -32.41
C GLN A 246 1.43 43.62 -31.43
N VAL A 247 1.25 43.93 -30.14
CA VAL A 247 1.20 42.90 -29.08
C VAL A 247 -0.22 42.80 -28.58
N ILE A 248 -0.79 41.60 -28.63
CA ILE A 248 -2.15 41.32 -28.19
C ILE A 248 -2.08 40.40 -26.99
N ILE A 249 -2.43 40.92 -25.81
CA ILE A 249 -2.47 40.14 -24.57
C ILE A 249 -3.92 39.70 -24.32
N VAL A 250 -4.12 38.40 -24.17
CA VAL A 250 -5.45 37.79 -24.04
C VAL A 250 -5.53 37.00 -22.75
N ARG A 251 -6.56 37.27 -21.94
CA ARG A 251 -6.90 36.45 -20.78
C ARG A 251 -7.66 35.20 -21.21
N LEU A 252 -7.22 34.03 -20.77
CA LEU A 252 -7.78 32.73 -21.12
C LEU A 252 -8.14 31.91 -19.88
N PRO A 253 -9.44 31.77 -19.56
CA PRO A 253 -9.94 30.84 -18.55
C PRO A 253 -10.12 29.43 -19.13
N ILE A 254 -9.10 28.88 -19.81
CA ILE A 254 -9.16 27.56 -20.42
C ILE A 254 -8.18 26.63 -19.72
N PHE A 255 -8.72 25.53 -19.15
CA PHE A 255 -7.95 24.58 -18.36
C PHE A 255 -7.72 23.23 -19.06
N SER A 256 -8.40 22.99 -20.18
CA SER A 256 -8.24 21.80 -20.99
C SER A 256 -7.16 21.99 -22.07
N ARG A 257 -6.23 21.04 -22.16
CA ARG A 257 -5.18 21.05 -23.21
C ARG A 257 -5.78 20.97 -24.62
N THR A 258 -6.88 20.26 -24.79
CA THR A 258 -7.55 20.12 -26.09
C THR A 258 -8.17 21.43 -26.54
N GLU A 259 -8.83 22.14 -25.63
CA GLU A 259 -9.41 23.46 -25.89
C GLU A 259 -8.33 24.51 -26.14
N LEU A 260 -7.26 24.52 -25.34
CA LEU A 260 -6.11 25.41 -25.56
C LEU A 260 -5.50 25.22 -26.95
N ARG A 261 -5.32 23.97 -27.37
CA ARG A 261 -4.80 23.64 -28.70
C ARG A 261 -5.76 24.08 -29.81
N LEU A 262 -7.06 23.89 -29.62
CA LEU A 262 -8.07 24.29 -30.60
C LEU A 262 -8.16 25.82 -30.71
N PHE A 263 -8.12 26.52 -29.59
CA PHE A 263 -8.05 27.97 -29.53
C PHE A 263 -6.80 28.48 -30.24
N ALA A 264 -5.62 27.94 -29.90
CA ALA A 264 -4.35 28.32 -30.52
C ALA A 264 -4.34 28.07 -32.04
N LYS A 265 -4.94 26.97 -32.52
CA LYS A 265 -5.07 26.67 -33.94
C LYS A 265 -5.93 27.69 -34.69
N ASN A 266 -6.97 28.21 -34.05
CA ASN A 266 -7.90 29.15 -34.66
C ASN A 266 -7.41 30.61 -34.64
N ILE A 267 -6.29 30.90 -33.96
CA ILE A 267 -5.60 32.18 -34.04
C ILE A 267 -4.89 32.29 -35.40
N TYR A 268 -4.95 33.49 -36.00
CA TYR A 268 -4.32 33.84 -37.27
C TYR A 268 -2.94 33.20 -37.46
N VAL A 269 -2.76 32.52 -38.60
CA VAL A 269 -1.66 31.56 -38.82
C VAL A 269 -0.28 32.22 -38.80
N LYS A 270 -0.17 33.49 -39.22
CA LYS A 270 1.11 34.21 -39.25
C LYS A 270 1.47 34.88 -37.93
N ALA A 271 0.54 34.93 -36.97
CA ALA A 271 0.82 35.53 -35.67
C ALA A 271 1.74 34.62 -34.84
N THR A 272 2.67 35.24 -34.12
CA THR A 272 3.51 34.53 -33.15
C THR A 272 2.70 34.26 -31.88
N LYS A 273 2.84 33.07 -31.30
CA LYS A 273 1.96 32.58 -30.21
C LYS A 273 2.78 32.19 -29.00
N GLU A 274 2.51 32.84 -27.89
CA GLU A 274 3.18 32.60 -26.62
C GLU A 274 2.14 32.35 -25.52
N ILE A 275 2.40 31.40 -24.62
CA ILE A 275 1.51 31.08 -23.50
C ILE A 275 2.23 31.30 -22.17
N TRP A 276 1.56 32.02 -21.26
CA TRP A 276 2.05 32.35 -19.93
C TRP A 276 1.16 31.71 -18.87
N ILE A 277 1.79 30.99 -17.95
CA ILE A 277 1.10 30.22 -16.92
C ILE A 277 1.65 30.62 -15.55
N PRO A 278 0.83 31.20 -14.67
CA PRO A 278 1.23 31.43 -13.29
C PRO A 278 1.35 30.12 -12.53
N HIS A 279 2.38 30.00 -11.69
CA HIS A 279 2.61 28.87 -10.81
C HIS A 279 2.97 29.34 -9.40
N CYS A 280 2.41 28.68 -8.38
CA CYS A 280 2.80 28.89 -6.98
C CYS A 280 3.48 27.63 -6.45
N ALA A 281 4.59 27.78 -5.72
CA ALA A 281 5.33 26.65 -5.15
C ALA A 281 4.58 25.92 -4.01
N SER A 282 3.57 26.54 -3.41
CA SER A 282 2.83 25.99 -2.27
C SER A 282 1.31 26.05 -2.49
N GLU A 283 0.64 24.91 -2.30
CA GLU A 283 -0.82 24.82 -2.35
C GLU A 283 -1.52 25.69 -1.29
N THR A 284 -0.87 25.90 -0.14
CA THR A 284 -1.41 26.77 0.92
C THR A 284 -1.48 28.21 0.46
N VAL A 285 -0.47 28.68 -0.28
CA VAL A 285 -0.44 30.03 -0.86
C VAL A 285 -1.50 30.17 -1.94
N THR A 286 -1.62 29.18 -2.84
CA THR A 286 -2.68 29.11 -3.86
C THR A 286 -4.08 29.24 -3.26
N LYS A 287 -4.38 28.48 -2.20
CA LYS A 287 -5.68 28.52 -1.52
C LYS A 287 -5.92 29.87 -0.82
N ALA A 288 -4.88 30.44 -0.21
CA ALA A 288 -4.97 31.74 0.43
C ALA A 288 -5.25 32.86 -0.59
N GLN A 289 -4.45 32.97 -1.65
CA GLN A 289 -4.63 33.98 -2.71
C GLN A 289 -6.03 33.91 -3.34
N ARG A 290 -6.50 32.70 -3.69
CA ARG A 290 -7.86 32.53 -4.24
C ARG A 290 -8.95 32.99 -3.26
N LYS A 291 -8.78 32.74 -1.97
CA LYS A 291 -9.74 33.15 -0.93
C LYS A 291 -9.73 34.66 -0.65
N PHE A 292 -8.61 35.34 -0.88
CA PHE A 292 -8.49 36.78 -0.65
C PHE A 292 -8.85 37.60 -1.89
N SER A 293 -8.27 37.26 -3.05
CA SER A 293 -8.35 38.06 -4.27
C SER A 293 -9.43 37.58 -5.26
N PHE A 294 -9.83 36.31 -5.21
CA PHE A 294 -10.74 35.70 -6.20
C PHE A 294 -11.95 35.00 -5.55
N ARG A 295 -12.62 35.71 -4.63
CA ARG A 295 -13.78 35.19 -3.86
C ARG A 295 -14.98 34.83 -4.71
N ASP A 296 -15.22 35.62 -5.76
CA ASP A 296 -16.44 35.53 -6.57
C ASP A 296 -16.35 34.46 -7.67
N VAL A 297 -15.20 33.77 -7.78
CA VAL A 297 -15.00 32.68 -8.74
C VAL A 297 -15.58 31.37 -8.18
N PRO A 298 -16.40 30.63 -8.95
CA PRO A 298 -16.94 29.33 -8.53
C PRO A 298 -15.85 28.30 -8.26
N ASP A 299 -16.08 27.41 -7.30
CA ASP A 299 -15.08 26.41 -6.91
C ASP A 299 -14.79 25.40 -8.04
N VAL A 300 -15.77 25.11 -8.89
CA VAL A 300 -15.60 24.25 -10.08
C VAL A 300 -14.50 24.78 -11.03
N GLU A 301 -14.42 26.11 -11.19
CA GLU A 301 -13.38 26.73 -12.03
C GLU A 301 -12.02 26.75 -11.33
N LYS A 302 -11.99 26.86 -10.00
CA LYS A 302 -10.74 26.75 -9.22
C LYS A 302 -10.17 25.33 -9.26
N GLU A 303 -11.04 24.32 -9.16
CA GLU A 303 -10.67 22.91 -9.29
C GLU A 303 -10.18 22.59 -10.71
N ALA A 304 -10.88 23.11 -11.74
CA ALA A 304 -10.43 22.99 -13.12
C ALA A 304 -9.04 23.63 -13.32
N ALA A 305 -8.77 24.79 -12.72
CA ALA A 305 -7.47 25.46 -12.76
C ALA A 305 -6.34 24.68 -12.05
N ASP A 306 -6.67 23.85 -11.05
CA ASP A 306 -5.70 22.97 -10.39
C ASP A 306 -5.36 21.75 -11.25
N HIS A 307 -6.32 21.26 -12.02
CA HIS A 307 -6.16 20.16 -12.97
C HIS A 307 -5.68 20.60 -14.36
N LEU A 308 -5.24 21.85 -14.53
CA LEU A 308 -4.67 22.36 -15.77
C LEU A 308 -3.51 21.46 -16.23
N ALA A 309 -3.66 20.87 -17.41
CA ALA A 309 -2.58 20.15 -18.07
C ALA A 309 -1.60 21.15 -18.69
N THR A 310 -0.32 21.07 -18.30
CA THR A 310 0.72 21.97 -18.80
C THR A 310 0.85 21.85 -20.32
N PRO A 311 0.65 22.94 -21.09
CA PRO A 311 0.82 22.93 -22.53
C PRO A 311 2.31 22.77 -22.89
N SER A 312 2.54 22.23 -24.08
CA SER A 312 3.86 21.94 -24.62
C SER A 312 4.07 22.69 -25.93
N LEU A 313 5.33 22.82 -26.38
CA LEU A 313 5.66 23.40 -27.68
C LEU A 313 4.97 22.67 -28.85
N ASN A 314 4.70 21.37 -28.70
CA ASN A 314 4.00 20.55 -29.69
C ASN A 314 2.53 20.96 -29.90
N ASP A 315 1.96 21.77 -29.01
CA ASP A 315 0.58 22.24 -29.10
C ASP A 315 0.43 23.47 -30.02
N GLY A 316 1.53 23.92 -30.64
CA GLY A 316 1.54 25.02 -31.62
C GLY A 316 1.95 26.38 -31.06
N PHE A 317 2.49 26.40 -29.84
CA PHE A 317 3.07 27.59 -29.22
C PHE A 317 4.56 27.69 -29.56
N GLN A 318 5.03 28.90 -29.84
CA GLN A 318 6.44 29.17 -30.07
C GLN A 318 7.20 29.28 -28.75
N ARG A 319 6.51 29.70 -27.69
CA ARG A 319 7.05 29.81 -26.33
C ARG A 319 6.00 29.40 -25.31
N VAL A 320 6.43 28.62 -24.33
CA VAL A 320 5.66 28.24 -23.14
C VAL A 320 6.43 28.78 -21.95
N CYS A 321 5.86 29.76 -21.26
CA CYS A 321 6.46 30.46 -20.14
C CYS A 321 5.67 30.16 -18.87
N SER A 322 6.35 29.66 -17.85
CA SER A 322 5.81 29.52 -16.50
C SER A 322 6.50 30.51 -15.60
N TYR A 323 5.75 31.30 -14.84
CA TYR A 323 6.33 32.26 -13.91
C TYR A 323 5.81 32.04 -12.50
N GLU A 324 6.69 32.22 -11.53
CA GLU A 324 6.38 32.02 -10.12
C GLU A 324 5.67 33.26 -9.57
N VAL A 325 4.49 33.07 -8.98
CA VAL A 325 3.75 34.12 -8.27
C VAL A 325 4.10 34.03 -6.80
N ARG A 326 4.52 35.15 -6.20
CA ARG A 326 4.84 35.21 -4.77
C ARG A 326 3.61 35.55 -3.96
N GLN A 327 3.64 35.19 -2.67
CA GLN A 327 2.56 35.52 -1.76
C GLN A 327 2.43 37.05 -1.63
N GLY A 328 1.28 37.61 -2.04
CA GLY A 328 0.97 39.04 -1.91
C GLY A 328 1.06 39.85 -3.21
N ASP A 329 1.52 39.22 -4.30
CA ASP A 329 1.10 39.59 -5.66
C ASP A 329 -0.38 39.18 -5.86
#